data_AF-A0A1J0LN71-F1
#
_entry.id   AF-A0A1J0LN71-F1
#
_cell.length_a   1.000
_cell.length_b   1.000
_cell.length_c   1.000
_cell.angle_alpha   90.00
_cell.angle_beta   90.00
_cell.angle_gamma   90.00
#
_symmetry.space_group_name_H-M   'P 1'
#
loop_
_entity.id
_entity.type
_entity.pdbx_description
1 polymer ?
#
loop_
_entity_poly.entity_id
_entity_poly.type
_entity_poly.pdbx_seq_one_letter_code
_entity_poly.pdbx_strand_id
1 'polypeptide(L)'
;MNKDLKEKFKDCLIETYGESKPLVSKFGSTSYGKIAEELCISNSQFTKLMSGSATEGMYIRGIRNIKNIAAYQSLKKEVEVLKQEQKNKKEELDSSKRTYKNSIIKKLFLVGMFAGILIVGVLIYKNTMRKKSSISHPLDDFFNSNLDKPYQTAYTSNRHVQMFCPASAYEGKWILDQPYKLPLPGLNYPGLYYYAKSSDMRVKASLTTENKGKNLMGFESMEHEIWLDKTQTPMFPRYFNEETNRYTEEFEKLNFEKSSNFVLVAKMKSFIMNDFILYKDHVDRKAQPSGRYVYYLNEEVLKAYKIDMNLVLNYVLTDFVSTRCEPSMETLCDPNDLEEYQTTLSFQCFFTLKDENLGLGGGYPYTKTFRLVDQNYKDHLICTLCNDSVELSNK
;
A
#
# COMPACT_ATOMS: atom_id res chain seq x y z
N MET A 1 -5.40 21.95 -18.26
CA MET A 1 -5.16 20.61 -17.68
C MET A 1 -6.44 19.75 -17.70
N ASN A 2 -7.55 20.15 -17.06
CA ASN A 2 -8.80 19.34 -17.04
C ASN A 2 -9.39 18.99 -18.42
N LYS A 3 -9.26 19.85 -19.43
CA LYS A 3 -9.74 19.56 -20.79
C LYS A 3 -9.04 18.36 -21.43
N ASP A 4 -7.74 18.17 -21.16
CA ASP A 4 -6.95 17.04 -21.64
C ASP A 4 -7.37 15.72 -20.94
N LEU A 5 -7.59 15.77 -19.63
CA LEU A 5 -8.05 14.62 -18.84
C LEU A 5 -9.48 14.18 -19.22
N LYS A 6 -10.36 15.13 -19.52
CA LYS A 6 -11.72 14.83 -20.00
C LYS A 6 -11.72 14.06 -21.30
N GLU A 7 -10.94 14.49 -22.29
CA GLU A 7 -10.87 13.80 -23.57
C GLU A 7 -10.21 12.43 -23.41
N LYS A 8 -9.11 12.32 -22.65
CA LYS A 8 -8.50 11.02 -22.30
C LYS A 8 -9.48 10.05 -21.64
N PHE A 9 -10.35 10.53 -20.75
CA PHE A 9 -11.39 9.72 -20.13
C PHE A 9 -12.41 9.20 -21.15
N LYS A 10 -12.88 10.05 -22.08
CA LYS A 10 -13.76 9.62 -23.16
C LYS A 10 -13.11 8.64 -24.11
N ASP A 11 -11.84 8.86 -24.46
CA ASP A 11 -11.09 7.96 -25.34
C ASP A 11 -11.01 6.56 -24.72
N CYS A 12 -10.70 6.48 -23.42
CA CYS A 12 -10.70 5.20 -22.70
C CYS A 12 -12.09 4.53 -22.72
N LEU A 13 -13.18 5.31 -22.58
CA LEU A 13 -14.55 4.77 -22.65
C LEU A 13 -14.87 4.23 -24.05
N ILE A 14 -14.46 4.93 -25.11
CA ILE A 14 -14.66 4.51 -26.50
C ILE A 14 -13.89 3.22 -26.78
N GLU A 15 -12.63 3.14 -26.34
CA GLU A 15 -11.79 1.95 -26.48
C GLU A 15 -12.38 0.74 -25.76
N THR A 16 -12.95 0.94 -24.57
CA THR A 16 -13.43 -0.16 -23.71
C THR A 16 -14.87 -0.59 -24.01
N TYR A 17 -15.77 0.36 -24.28
CA TYR A 17 -17.21 0.12 -24.40
C TYR A 17 -17.76 0.38 -25.81
N GLY A 18 -16.97 0.95 -26.72
CA GLY A 18 -17.37 1.29 -28.08
C GLY A 18 -17.86 2.74 -28.23
N GLU A 19 -18.25 3.12 -29.45
CA GLU A 19 -18.58 4.51 -29.80
C GLU A 19 -19.63 5.17 -28.89
N SER A 20 -19.44 6.48 -28.65
CA SER A 20 -20.37 7.27 -27.83
C SER A 20 -21.69 7.49 -28.56
N LYS A 21 -22.79 7.18 -27.89
CA LYS A 21 -24.17 7.43 -28.34
C LYS A 21 -24.86 8.36 -27.33
N PRO A 22 -24.56 9.67 -27.36
CA PRO A 22 -25.00 10.61 -26.32
C PRO A 22 -26.52 10.78 -26.24
N LEU A 23 -27.24 10.64 -27.37
CA LEU A 23 -28.70 10.74 -27.41
C LEU A 23 -29.42 9.68 -26.57
N VAL A 24 -28.77 8.54 -26.31
CA VAL A 24 -29.31 7.43 -25.53
C VAL A 24 -28.48 7.12 -24.28
N SER A 25 -27.54 8.01 -23.94
CA SER A 25 -26.64 7.85 -22.78
C SER A 25 -25.95 6.48 -22.75
N LYS A 26 -25.32 6.09 -23.87
CA LYS A 26 -24.59 4.81 -24.02
C LYS A 26 -23.20 4.99 -24.62
N PHE A 27 -22.33 4.04 -24.34
CA PHE A 27 -21.15 3.73 -25.15
C PHE A 27 -21.34 2.31 -25.69
N GLY A 28 -21.29 2.16 -27.02
CA GLY A 28 -21.64 0.89 -27.69
C GLY A 28 -23.04 0.39 -27.35
N SER A 29 -23.13 -0.68 -26.55
CA SER A 29 -24.36 -1.25 -26.02
C SER A 29 -24.59 -0.96 -24.52
N THR A 30 -23.59 -0.44 -23.81
CA THR A 30 -23.59 -0.26 -22.35
C THR A 30 -24.10 1.14 -21.98
N SER A 31 -25.05 1.22 -21.04
CA SER A 31 -25.60 2.50 -20.56
C SER A 31 -24.66 3.21 -19.60
N TYR A 32 -24.76 4.55 -19.52
CA TYR A 32 -23.98 5.36 -18.59
C TYR A 32 -24.15 4.89 -17.15
N GLY A 33 -25.37 4.51 -16.74
CA GLY A 33 -25.61 3.98 -15.41
C GLY A 33 -24.89 2.67 -15.15
N LYS A 34 -24.83 1.78 -16.14
CA LYS A 34 -24.09 0.52 -16.00
C LYS A 34 -22.58 0.73 -15.95
N ILE A 35 -22.07 1.70 -16.73
CA ILE A 35 -20.66 2.09 -16.68
C ILE A 35 -20.32 2.71 -15.32
N ALA A 36 -21.16 3.59 -14.78
CA ALA A 36 -20.97 4.19 -13.47
C ALA A 36 -20.91 3.11 -12.36
N GLU A 37 -21.83 2.15 -12.40
CA GLU A 37 -21.83 0.98 -11.53
C GLU A 37 -20.53 0.18 -11.69
N GLU A 38 -20.11 -0.14 -12.91
CA GLU A 38 -18.88 -0.89 -13.15
C GLU A 38 -17.63 -0.17 -12.65
N LEU A 39 -17.58 1.16 -12.76
CA LEU A 39 -16.49 2.01 -12.27
C LEU A 39 -16.52 2.24 -10.75
N CYS A 40 -17.55 1.73 -10.06
CA CYS A 40 -17.81 1.97 -8.64
C CYS A 40 -17.88 3.47 -8.32
N ILE A 41 -18.69 4.23 -9.07
CA ILE A 41 -19.00 5.65 -8.83
C ILE A 41 -20.49 5.93 -9.02
N SER A 42 -20.99 7.04 -8.47
CA SER A 42 -22.39 7.43 -8.65
C SER A 42 -22.70 7.95 -10.06
N ASN A 43 -23.96 7.84 -10.50
CA ASN A 43 -24.42 8.39 -11.79
C ASN A 43 -24.17 9.91 -11.92
N SER A 44 -24.29 10.64 -10.80
CA SER A 44 -23.99 12.07 -10.74
C SER A 44 -22.50 12.33 -11.01
N GLN A 45 -21.60 11.55 -10.40
CA GLN A 45 -20.16 11.66 -10.64
C GLN A 45 -19.76 11.29 -12.06
N PHE A 46 -20.35 10.23 -12.62
CA PHE A 46 -20.17 9.88 -14.03
C PHE A 46 -20.62 11.04 -14.94
N THR A 47 -21.74 11.68 -14.61
CA THR A 47 -22.22 12.87 -15.33
C THR A 47 -21.25 14.05 -15.22
N LYS A 48 -20.65 14.30 -14.05
CA LYS A 48 -19.60 15.33 -13.85
C LYS A 48 -18.36 15.04 -14.70
N LEU A 49 -17.93 13.78 -14.77
CA LEU A 49 -16.80 13.36 -15.61
C LEU A 49 -17.10 13.61 -17.09
N MET A 50 -18.30 13.26 -17.56
CA MET A 50 -18.75 13.48 -18.93
C MET A 50 -18.94 14.96 -19.28
N SER A 51 -19.47 15.77 -18.36
CA SER A 51 -19.77 17.18 -18.59
C SER A 51 -18.52 18.07 -18.54
N GLY A 52 -17.49 17.69 -17.79
CA GLY A 52 -16.26 18.49 -17.63
C GLY A 52 -16.12 19.17 -16.28
N SER A 53 -17.04 18.93 -15.34
CA SER A 53 -17.05 19.56 -14.01
C SER A 53 -16.43 18.70 -12.91
N ALA A 54 -15.85 17.56 -13.26
CA ALA A 54 -15.13 16.70 -12.32
C ALA A 54 -13.76 17.28 -11.93
N THR A 55 -13.29 16.93 -10.74
CA THR A 55 -11.93 17.29 -10.29
C THR A 55 -10.88 16.45 -10.99
N GLU A 56 -9.62 16.88 -10.96
CA GLU A 56 -8.49 16.14 -11.53
C GLU A 56 -8.39 14.72 -10.95
N GLY A 57 -8.48 14.56 -9.62
CA GLY A 57 -8.45 13.25 -8.97
C GLY A 57 -9.60 12.33 -9.38
N MET A 58 -10.78 12.88 -9.69
CA MET A 58 -11.89 12.09 -10.25
C MET A 58 -11.54 11.56 -11.64
N TYR A 59 -10.94 12.38 -12.52
CA TYR A 59 -10.52 11.93 -13.84
C TYR A 59 -9.45 10.85 -13.77
N ILE A 60 -8.42 11.04 -12.94
CA ILE A 60 -7.32 10.07 -12.79
C ILE A 60 -7.86 8.72 -12.31
N ARG A 61 -8.75 8.70 -11.31
CA ARG A 61 -9.42 7.46 -10.84
C ARG A 61 -10.30 6.83 -11.92
N GLY A 62 -11.15 7.61 -12.56
CA GLY A 62 -12.03 7.11 -13.62
C GLY A 62 -11.26 6.48 -14.78
N ILE A 63 -10.22 7.15 -15.27
CA ILE A 63 -9.33 6.65 -16.33
C ILE A 63 -8.68 5.33 -15.92
N ARG A 64 -8.12 5.27 -14.70
CA ARG A 64 -7.49 4.07 -14.14
C ARG A 64 -8.48 2.91 -14.03
N ASN A 65 -9.69 3.15 -13.53
CA ASN A 65 -10.72 2.12 -13.38
C ASN A 65 -11.18 1.56 -14.75
N ILE A 66 -11.41 2.42 -15.75
CA ILE A 66 -11.74 1.97 -17.11
C ILE A 66 -10.64 1.06 -17.67
N LYS A 67 -9.39 1.52 -17.56
CA LYS A 67 -8.23 0.76 -18.04
C LYS A 67 -8.07 -0.59 -17.34
N ASN A 68 -8.32 -0.65 -16.03
CA ASN A 68 -8.34 -1.91 -15.28
C ASN A 68 -9.46 -2.85 -15.78
N ILE A 69 -10.65 -2.33 -16.07
CA ILE A 69 -11.76 -3.10 -16.65
C ILE A 69 -11.37 -3.67 -18.01
N ALA A 70 -10.78 -2.84 -18.89
CA ALA A 70 -10.34 -3.26 -20.22
C ALA A 70 -9.30 -4.39 -20.14
N ALA A 71 -8.29 -4.24 -19.27
CA ALA A 71 -7.28 -5.26 -19.02
C ALA A 71 -7.89 -6.58 -18.53
N TYR A 72 -8.82 -6.50 -17.57
CA TYR A 72 -9.54 -7.67 -17.05
C TYR A 72 -10.34 -8.39 -18.13
N GLN A 73 -11.06 -7.65 -18.98
CA GLN A 73 -11.83 -8.24 -20.09
C GLN A 73 -10.92 -8.92 -21.12
N SER A 74 -9.79 -8.31 -21.46
CA SER A 74 -8.80 -8.90 -22.36
C SER A 74 -8.25 -10.21 -21.80
N LEU A 75 -7.83 -10.21 -20.53
CA LEU A 75 -7.30 -11.40 -19.86
C LEU A 75 -8.34 -12.51 -19.79
N LYS A 76 -9.60 -12.18 -19.50
CA LYS A 76 -10.68 -13.17 -19.45
C LYS A 76 -10.89 -13.86 -20.81
N LYS A 77 -10.87 -13.10 -21.90
CA LYS A 77 -10.97 -13.65 -23.26
C LYS A 77 -9.78 -14.56 -23.58
N GLU A 78 -8.56 -14.15 -23.24
CA GLU A 78 -7.35 -14.95 -23.43
C GLU A 78 -7.43 -16.28 -22.66
N VAL A 79 -7.86 -16.24 -21.40
CA VAL A 79 -8.06 -17.44 -20.59
C VAL A 79 -9.12 -18.37 -21.17
N GLU A 80 -10.21 -17.84 -21.71
CA GLU A 80 -11.26 -18.64 -22.37
C GLU A 80 -10.73 -19.30 -23.64
N VAL A 81 -9.97 -18.58 -24.47
CA VAL A 81 -9.30 -19.12 -25.66
C VAL A 81 -8.32 -20.22 -25.27
N LEU A 82 -7.44 -19.98 -24.29
CA LEU A 82 -6.45 -20.96 -23.83
C LEU A 82 -7.10 -22.21 -23.23
N LYS A 83 -8.22 -22.07 -22.51
CA LYS A 83 -9.00 -23.21 -22.01
C LYS A 83 -9.59 -24.03 -23.15
N GLN A 84 -10.08 -23.37 -24.19
CA GLN A 84 -10.63 -24.04 -25.36
C GLN A 84 -9.53 -24.73 -26.18
N GLU A 85 -8.38 -24.07 -26.37
CA GLU A 85 -7.19 -24.69 -26.97
C GLU A 85 -6.68 -25.88 -26.17
N GLN A 86 -6.64 -25.79 -24.83
CA GLN A 86 -6.28 -26.93 -23.98
C GLN A 86 -7.27 -28.08 -24.11
N LYS A 87 -8.58 -27.80 -24.17
CA LYS A 87 -9.60 -28.83 -24.37
C LYS A 87 -9.43 -29.51 -25.72
N ASN A 88 -9.29 -28.73 -26.79
CA ASN A 88 -9.07 -29.24 -28.15
C ASN A 88 -7.77 -30.04 -28.24
N LYS A 89 -6.65 -29.55 -27.67
CA LYS A 89 -5.38 -30.30 -27.60
C LYS A 89 -5.48 -31.57 -26.78
N LYS A 90 -6.28 -31.61 -25.71
CA LYS A 90 -6.50 -32.83 -24.91
C LYS A 90 -7.29 -33.87 -25.69
N GLU A 91 -8.31 -33.44 -26.45
CA GLU A 91 -9.08 -34.29 -27.36
C GLU A 91 -8.22 -34.81 -28.54
N GLU A 92 -7.32 -33.97 -29.08
CA GLU A 92 -6.31 -34.37 -30.07
C GLU A 92 -5.25 -35.32 -29.48
N LEU A 93 -4.81 -35.11 -28.23
CA LEU A 93 -3.83 -35.99 -27.59
C LEU A 93 -4.43 -37.37 -27.27
N ASP A 94 -5.69 -37.43 -26.87
CA ASP A 94 -6.39 -38.68 -26.59
C ASP A 94 -6.74 -39.46 -27.89
N SER A 95 -6.89 -38.79 -29.03
CA SER A 95 -6.98 -39.44 -30.35
C SER A 95 -5.61 -39.80 -30.95
N SER A 96 -4.56 -39.02 -30.67
CA SER A 96 -3.20 -39.23 -31.21
C SER A 96 -2.33 -40.19 -30.37
N LYS A 97 -2.74 -40.60 -29.17
CA LYS A 97 -2.09 -41.64 -28.35
C LYS A 97 -2.05 -43.04 -29.00
N ARG A 98 -2.67 -43.24 -30.17
CA ARG A 98 -2.68 -44.51 -30.92
C ARG A 98 -1.59 -44.67 -31.98
N THR A 99 -0.81 -43.63 -32.32
CA THR A 99 0.09 -43.72 -33.49
C THR A 99 1.49 -43.15 -33.29
N TYR A 100 1.83 -42.64 -32.10
CA TYR A 100 3.11 -41.93 -31.87
C TYR A 100 4.03 -42.66 -30.89
N LYS A 101 4.52 -43.86 -31.25
CA LYS A 101 5.57 -44.55 -30.46
C LYS A 101 6.90 -44.77 -31.19
N ASN A 102 7.06 -44.38 -32.46
CA ASN A 102 8.27 -44.70 -33.25
C ASN A 102 9.06 -43.53 -33.87
N SER A 103 8.86 -42.27 -33.44
CA SER A 103 9.59 -41.12 -34.02
C SER A 103 10.19 -40.15 -32.98
N ILE A 104 10.72 -40.66 -31.87
CA ILE A 104 11.31 -39.83 -30.80
C ILE A 104 12.85 -39.73 -30.90
N ILE A 105 13.53 -40.72 -31.50
CA ILE A 105 15.00 -40.80 -31.45
C ILE A 105 15.70 -39.87 -32.47
N LYS A 106 15.08 -39.53 -33.60
CA LYS A 106 15.70 -38.65 -34.62
C LYS A 106 15.59 -37.14 -34.34
N LYS A 107 14.67 -36.72 -33.45
CA LYS A 107 14.42 -35.29 -33.17
C LYS A 107 15.24 -34.75 -31.98
N LEU A 108 15.76 -35.61 -31.10
CA LEU A 108 16.58 -35.18 -29.95
C LEU A 108 17.94 -34.61 -30.36
N PHE A 109 18.48 -35.02 -31.52
CA PHE A 109 19.80 -34.56 -31.98
C PHE A 109 19.79 -33.12 -32.51
N LEU A 110 18.67 -32.67 -33.10
CA LEU A 110 18.52 -31.31 -33.63
C LEU A 110 18.25 -30.26 -32.54
N VAL A 111 17.63 -30.65 -31.42
CA VAL A 111 17.32 -29.73 -30.30
C VAL A 111 18.58 -29.33 -29.52
N GLY A 112 19.57 -30.22 -29.42
CA GLY A 112 20.85 -29.93 -28.75
C GLY A 112 21.68 -28.85 -29.46
N MET A 113 21.61 -28.76 -30.79
CA MET A 113 22.38 -27.79 -31.56
C MET A 113 21.80 -26.36 -31.48
N PHE A 114 20.47 -26.23 -31.35
CA PHE A 114 19.80 -24.95 -31.16
C PHE A 114 19.89 -24.42 -29.71
N ALA A 115 19.95 -25.31 -28.71
CA ALA A 115 20.09 -24.91 -27.31
C ALA A 115 21.43 -24.17 -27.02
N GLY A 116 22.52 -24.54 -27.71
CA GLY A 116 23.82 -23.89 -27.54
C GLY A 116 23.86 -22.43 -28.03
N ILE A 117 23.16 -22.12 -29.13
CA ILE A 117 23.10 -20.76 -29.70
C ILE A 117 22.25 -19.83 -28.81
N LEU A 118 21.18 -20.38 -28.21
CA LEU A 118 20.30 -19.66 -27.29
C LEU A 118 20.99 -19.27 -25.97
N ILE A 119 21.86 -20.14 -25.43
CA ILE A 119 22.58 -19.87 -24.17
C ILE A 119 23.57 -18.71 -24.34
N VAL A 120 24.24 -18.60 -25.50
CA VAL A 120 25.19 -17.50 -25.78
C VAL A 120 24.45 -16.18 -26.02
N GLY A 121 23.30 -16.21 -26.71
CA GLY A 121 22.44 -15.02 -26.90
C GLY A 121 21.89 -14.45 -25.59
N VAL A 122 21.52 -15.31 -24.63
CA VAL A 122 21.01 -14.89 -23.31
C VAL A 122 22.11 -14.26 -22.44
N LEU A 123 23.35 -14.72 -22.53
CA LEU A 123 24.48 -14.16 -21.76
C LEU A 123 24.89 -12.77 -22.26
N ILE A 124 24.80 -12.51 -23.56
CA ILE A 124 25.11 -11.19 -24.14
C ILE A 124 23.97 -10.18 -23.86
N TYR A 125 22.71 -10.60 -23.95
CA TYR A 125 21.54 -9.75 -23.65
C TYR A 125 21.46 -9.33 -22.16
N LYS A 126 21.89 -10.20 -21.23
CA LYS A 126 21.92 -9.89 -19.79
C LYS A 126 22.87 -8.75 -19.42
N ASN A 127 23.91 -8.48 -20.22
CA ASN A 127 24.87 -7.40 -19.96
C ASN A 127 24.45 -6.03 -20.52
N THR A 128 23.45 -5.97 -21.41
CA THR A 128 23.07 -4.71 -22.08
C THR A 128 21.85 -4.01 -21.46
N MET A 129 21.15 -4.64 -20.51
CA MET A 129 19.98 -4.06 -19.84
C MET A 129 20.24 -3.79 -18.37
N ARG A 130 21.21 -2.92 -18.07
CA ARG A 130 21.21 -2.17 -16.81
C ARG A 130 20.68 -0.76 -17.08
N LYS A 131 19.39 -0.69 -17.44
CA LYS A 131 18.66 0.58 -17.39
C LYS A 131 18.69 1.03 -15.93
N LYS A 132 19.27 2.21 -15.71
CA LYS A 132 19.19 2.96 -14.46
C LYS A 132 17.71 3.12 -14.13
N SER A 133 17.19 2.31 -13.22
CA SER A 133 15.80 2.48 -12.79
C SER A 133 15.75 3.82 -12.08
N SER A 134 14.81 4.68 -12.49
CA SER A 134 14.32 5.69 -11.56
C SER A 134 13.93 4.94 -10.29
N ILE A 135 14.30 5.48 -9.13
CA ILE A 135 13.89 4.90 -7.84
C ILE A 135 12.38 5.10 -7.75
N SER A 136 11.61 4.15 -8.29
CA SER A 136 10.18 4.03 -8.06
C SER A 136 9.97 3.55 -6.63
N HIS A 137 8.83 3.88 -6.04
CA HIS A 137 8.51 3.40 -4.71
C HIS A 137 8.45 1.86 -4.74
N PRO A 138 8.94 1.15 -3.69
CA PRO A 138 9.14 -0.30 -3.72
C PRO A 138 7.85 -1.10 -3.96
N LEU A 139 6.69 -0.49 -3.71
CA LEU A 139 5.39 -1.09 -3.95
C LEU A 139 4.75 -0.67 -5.28
N ASP A 140 5.36 0.23 -6.06
CA ASP A 140 4.74 0.77 -7.27
C ASP A 140 4.46 -0.31 -8.32
N ASP A 141 5.40 -1.25 -8.52
CA ASP A 141 5.22 -2.32 -9.50
C ASP A 141 4.04 -3.24 -9.18
N PHE A 142 3.62 -3.31 -7.91
CA PHE A 142 2.53 -4.16 -7.45
C PHE A 142 1.18 -3.42 -7.35
N PHE A 143 1.20 -2.12 -7.05
CA PHE A 143 -0.02 -1.34 -6.76
C PHE A 143 -0.31 -0.23 -7.77
N ASN A 144 0.69 0.25 -8.51
CA ASN A 144 0.61 1.42 -9.38
C ASN A 144 1.10 1.13 -10.82
N SER A 145 1.13 -0.13 -11.25
CA SER A 145 1.74 -0.48 -12.55
C SER A 145 1.02 0.20 -13.71
N ASN A 146 1.81 0.86 -14.57
CA ASN A 146 1.35 1.35 -15.86
C ASN A 146 0.98 0.15 -16.76
N LEU A 147 -0.11 0.28 -17.50
CA LEU A 147 -0.71 -0.77 -18.34
C LEU A 147 0.19 -1.27 -19.49
N ASP A 148 1.39 -0.72 -19.63
CA ASP A 148 2.35 -1.04 -20.67
C ASP A 148 3.09 -2.37 -20.43
N LYS A 149 2.83 -3.04 -19.29
CA LYS A 149 3.38 -4.36 -18.98
C LYS A 149 2.26 -5.33 -18.60
N PRO A 150 2.43 -6.64 -18.88
CA PRO A 150 1.52 -7.66 -18.36
C PRO A 150 1.49 -7.56 -16.84
N TYR A 151 0.35 -7.19 -16.29
CA TYR A 151 0.12 -7.15 -14.85
C TYR A 151 -1.26 -7.70 -14.55
N GLN A 152 -1.39 -8.37 -13.42
CA GLN A 152 -2.68 -8.77 -12.91
C GLN A 152 -3.19 -7.65 -12.01
N THR A 153 -4.14 -6.86 -12.49
CA THR A 153 -4.87 -5.94 -11.62
C THR A 153 -5.52 -6.75 -10.51
N ALA A 154 -5.31 -6.36 -9.24
CA ALA A 154 -6.21 -6.75 -8.15
C ALA A 154 -7.54 -5.97 -8.23
N TYR A 155 -8.03 -5.70 -9.44
CA TYR A 155 -9.30 -5.06 -9.69
C TYR A 155 -10.40 -6.05 -9.36
N THR A 156 -11.24 -5.67 -8.40
CA THR A 156 -12.36 -6.48 -7.94
C THR A 156 -13.63 -5.95 -8.60
N SER A 157 -14.47 -6.85 -9.11
CA SER A 157 -15.78 -6.47 -9.67
C SER A 157 -16.60 -5.71 -8.61
N ASN A 158 -17.51 -4.82 -9.02
CA ASN A 158 -18.40 -4.11 -8.08
C ASN A 158 -19.07 -5.06 -7.07
N ARG A 159 -19.61 -6.20 -7.53
CA ARG A 159 -20.18 -7.22 -6.63
C ARG A 159 -19.22 -7.64 -5.51
N HIS A 160 -17.94 -7.80 -5.82
CA HIS A 160 -16.91 -8.17 -4.87
C HIS A 160 -16.56 -6.99 -3.95
N VAL A 161 -16.46 -5.77 -4.48
CA VAL A 161 -16.29 -4.54 -3.69
C VAL A 161 -17.39 -4.41 -2.63
N GLN A 162 -18.67 -4.57 -3.00
CA GLN A 162 -19.79 -4.54 -2.06
C GLN A 162 -19.71 -5.66 -1.03
N MET A 163 -19.30 -6.85 -1.47
CA MET A 163 -19.26 -8.06 -0.64
C MET A 163 -18.19 -7.98 0.47
N PHE A 164 -17.13 -7.20 0.27
CA PHE A 164 -16.05 -6.96 1.23
C PHE A 164 -16.07 -5.52 1.79
N CYS A 165 -17.17 -4.81 1.58
CA CYS A 165 -17.38 -3.54 2.24
C CYS A 165 -17.77 -3.78 3.71
N PRO A 166 -17.34 -2.96 4.69
CA PRO A 166 -16.64 -1.66 4.64
C PRO A 166 -15.16 -1.67 4.21
N ALA A 167 -14.44 -2.78 4.37
CA ALA A 167 -12.99 -2.82 4.12
C ALA A 167 -12.59 -2.34 2.72
N SER A 168 -13.36 -2.69 1.69
CA SER A 168 -13.10 -2.20 0.32
C SER A 168 -12.98 -0.67 0.22
N ALA A 169 -13.67 0.08 1.08
CA ALA A 169 -13.65 1.55 1.07
C ALA A 169 -12.31 2.14 1.54
N TYR A 170 -11.59 1.43 2.41
CA TYR A 170 -10.31 1.87 2.94
C TYR A 170 -9.13 1.49 2.04
N GLU A 171 -9.41 0.76 0.95
CA GLU A 171 -8.37 0.40 -0.01
C GLU A 171 -7.81 1.62 -0.72
N GLY A 172 -6.49 1.70 -0.81
CA GLY A 172 -5.84 2.83 -1.44
C GLY A 172 -4.45 3.12 -0.93
N LYS A 173 -4.01 4.35 -1.17
CA LYS A 173 -2.76 4.91 -0.69
C LYS A 173 -3.00 5.74 0.56
N TRP A 174 -2.27 5.42 1.60
CA TRP A 174 -2.20 6.16 2.86
C TRP A 174 -0.77 6.62 3.09
N ILE A 175 -0.58 7.78 3.70
CA ILE A 175 0.76 8.30 4.05
C ILE A 175 0.82 8.66 5.53
N LEU A 176 2.03 8.72 6.08
CA LEU A 176 2.25 9.35 7.38
C LEU A 176 1.83 10.82 7.29
N ASP A 177 0.93 11.26 8.16
CA ASP A 177 0.42 12.62 8.13
C ASP A 177 1.49 13.64 8.55
N GLN A 178 2.11 13.39 9.70
CA GLN A 178 3.21 14.19 10.24
C GLN A 178 4.36 13.30 10.71
N PRO A 179 5.63 13.73 10.50
CA PRO A 179 6.77 13.02 11.04
C PRO A 179 6.79 13.16 12.58
N TYR A 180 7.27 12.12 13.26
CA TYR A 180 7.35 12.11 14.73
C TYR A 180 8.74 11.73 15.21
N LYS A 181 9.09 12.19 16.42
CA LYS A 181 10.40 11.99 17.04
C LYS A 181 10.23 11.26 18.35
N LEU A 182 11.20 10.42 18.67
CA LEU A 182 11.22 9.67 19.92
C LEU A 182 12.65 9.63 20.45
N PRO A 183 12.87 9.78 21.76
CA PRO A 183 14.15 9.38 22.34
C PRO A 183 14.32 7.87 22.16
N LEU A 184 15.56 7.43 21.99
CA LEU A 184 15.90 6.02 22.05
C LEU A 184 16.42 5.71 23.45
N PRO A 185 15.58 5.16 24.34
CA PRO A 185 16.00 4.87 25.68
C PRO A 185 17.01 3.73 25.72
N GLY A 186 17.73 3.70 26.82
CA GLY A 186 18.30 2.49 27.37
C GLY A 186 19.44 1.82 26.63
N LEU A 187 20.49 2.58 26.29
CA LEU A 187 21.71 2.02 25.70
C LEU A 187 23.03 2.71 26.11
N ASN A 188 23.12 3.38 27.27
CA ASN A 188 24.29 4.22 27.61
C ASN A 188 24.61 5.32 26.56
N TYR A 189 23.68 5.61 25.64
CA TYR A 189 23.84 6.63 24.59
C TYR A 189 22.86 7.78 24.81
N PRO A 190 23.10 8.66 25.80
CA PRO A 190 22.26 9.84 25.98
C PRO A 190 22.26 10.70 24.71
N GLY A 191 21.11 11.27 24.37
CA GLY A 191 20.94 12.13 23.21
C GLY A 191 20.71 11.43 21.87
N LEU A 192 20.42 10.12 21.83
CA LEU A 192 19.94 9.46 20.59
C LEU A 192 18.44 9.64 20.41
N TYR A 193 18.06 10.00 19.18
CA TYR A 193 16.67 10.18 18.79
C TYR A 193 16.37 9.42 17.51
N TYR A 194 15.20 8.79 17.49
CA TYR A 194 14.57 8.25 16.31
C TYR A 194 13.68 9.32 15.69
N TYR A 195 13.74 9.45 14.37
CA TYR A 195 12.89 10.33 13.60
C TYR A 195 12.19 9.57 12.49
N ALA A 196 10.87 9.40 12.61
CA ALA A 196 10.05 8.81 11.56
C ALA A 196 9.74 9.89 10.52
N LYS A 197 10.46 9.88 9.41
CA LYS A 197 10.43 10.97 8.43
C LYS A 197 9.22 10.87 7.50
N SER A 198 8.93 9.66 7.03
CA SER A 198 7.81 9.41 6.13
C SER A 198 7.35 7.97 6.19
N SER A 199 6.11 7.75 5.76
CA SER A 199 5.56 6.43 5.51
C SER A 199 4.62 6.49 4.30
N ASP A 200 4.68 5.48 3.44
CA ASP A 200 3.73 5.22 2.36
C ASP A 200 3.18 3.80 2.56
N MET A 201 1.87 3.71 2.73
CA MET A 201 1.16 2.47 3.00
C MET A 201 0.14 2.20 1.90
N ARG A 202 0.17 0.97 1.39
CA ARG A 202 -0.83 0.46 0.42
C ARG A 202 -1.77 -0.49 1.12
N VAL A 203 -3.05 -0.15 1.16
CA VAL A 203 -4.07 -0.89 1.91
C VAL A 203 -4.97 -1.67 0.95
N LYS A 204 -5.26 -2.92 1.30
CA LYS A 204 -6.17 -3.82 0.59
C LYS A 204 -7.13 -4.51 1.56
N ALA A 205 -8.37 -4.76 1.14
CA ALA A 205 -9.28 -5.60 1.90
C ALA A 205 -8.77 -7.05 1.91
N SER A 206 -8.83 -7.69 3.08
CA SER A 206 -8.56 -9.11 3.18
C SER A 206 -9.70 -9.89 2.52
N LEU A 207 -9.33 -10.84 1.65
CA LEU A 207 -10.29 -11.73 0.98
C LEU A 207 -10.68 -12.95 1.82
N THR A 208 -10.28 -12.98 3.10
CA THR A 208 -10.61 -14.07 4.02
C THR A 208 -12.12 -14.13 4.28
N THR A 209 -12.65 -15.35 4.41
CA THR A 209 -14.06 -15.58 4.75
C THR A 209 -14.35 -15.29 6.22
N GLU A 210 -13.36 -15.45 7.09
CA GLU A 210 -13.42 -15.04 8.49
C GLU A 210 -13.36 -13.50 8.55
N ASN A 211 -14.33 -12.88 9.24
CA ASN A 211 -14.49 -11.42 9.36
C ASN A 211 -14.55 -10.69 8.01
N LYS A 212 -15.32 -11.29 7.10
CA LYS A 212 -15.55 -10.78 5.75
C LYS A 212 -15.92 -9.28 5.77
N GLY A 213 -15.16 -8.49 5.05
CA GLY A 213 -15.37 -7.04 4.92
C GLY A 213 -14.94 -6.20 6.10
N LYS A 214 -14.36 -6.78 7.17
CA LYS A 214 -13.83 -6.02 8.32
C LYS A 214 -12.30 -5.94 8.35
N ASN A 215 -11.62 -6.88 7.71
CA ASN A 215 -10.17 -6.98 7.77
C ASN A 215 -9.48 -6.26 6.60
N LEU A 216 -8.42 -5.52 6.90
CA LEU A 216 -7.54 -4.87 5.93
C LEU A 216 -6.10 -5.32 6.13
N MET A 217 -5.33 -5.37 5.05
CA MET A 217 -3.89 -5.54 5.05
C MET A 217 -3.23 -4.28 4.48
N GLY A 218 -2.35 -3.67 5.26
CA GLY A 218 -1.54 -2.52 4.89
C GLY A 218 -0.09 -2.92 4.68
N PHE A 219 0.45 -2.62 3.51
CA PHE A 219 1.87 -2.80 3.19
C PHE A 219 2.56 -1.45 3.31
N GLU A 220 3.33 -1.28 4.38
CA GLU A 220 3.89 0.01 4.78
C GLU A 220 5.40 0.06 4.52
N SER A 221 5.84 1.04 3.73
CA SER A 221 7.24 1.39 3.56
C SER A 221 7.55 2.67 4.32
N MET A 222 8.42 2.58 5.32
CA MET A 222 8.81 3.71 6.16
C MET A 222 10.24 4.17 5.88
N GLU A 223 10.46 5.47 5.90
CA GLU A 223 11.79 6.08 5.97
C GLU A 223 12.00 6.75 7.32
N HIS A 224 13.15 6.50 7.92
CA HIS A 224 13.45 6.96 9.27
C HIS A 224 14.95 7.20 9.45
N GLU A 225 15.26 8.05 10.41
CA GLU A 225 16.59 8.57 10.65
C GLU A 225 16.93 8.45 12.14
N ILE A 226 18.21 8.24 12.43
CA ILE A 226 18.75 8.34 13.80
C ILE A 226 19.61 9.58 13.89
N TRP A 227 19.35 10.38 14.91
CA TRP A 227 20.04 11.62 15.20
C TRP A 227 20.67 11.57 16.59
N LEU A 228 21.84 12.17 16.72
CA LEU A 228 22.55 12.32 17.99
C LEU A 228 22.62 13.81 18.35
N ASP A 229 22.16 14.17 19.55
CA ASP A 229 22.52 15.41 20.21
C ASP A 229 23.95 15.31 20.74
N LYS A 230 24.87 16.08 20.16
CA LYS A 230 26.28 16.12 20.56
C LYS A 230 26.48 16.59 22.00
N THR A 231 25.52 17.34 22.55
CA THR A 231 25.55 17.80 23.94
C THR A 231 25.02 16.75 24.92
N GLN A 232 24.41 15.66 24.41
CA GLN A 232 23.85 14.57 25.19
C GLN A 232 22.89 15.04 26.28
N THR A 233 22.05 16.03 25.94
CA THR A 233 21.11 16.63 26.90
C THR A 233 20.19 15.55 27.47
N PRO A 234 20.08 15.44 28.80
CA PRO A 234 19.22 14.44 29.42
C PRO A 234 17.74 14.70 29.06
N MET A 235 17.01 13.61 28.83
CA MET A 235 15.59 13.69 28.45
C MET A 235 14.74 14.29 29.58
N PHE A 236 15.02 13.89 30.82
CA PHE A 236 14.38 14.44 32.02
C PHE A 236 15.33 15.43 32.73
N PRO A 237 14.84 16.59 33.23
CA PRO A 237 13.46 17.07 33.17
C PRO A 237 13.12 17.94 31.95
N ARG A 238 14.11 18.24 31.09
CA ARG A 238 13.98 19.28 30.06
C ARG A 238 12.99 18.94 28.95
N TYR A 239 13.05 17.72 28.44
CA TYR A 239 12.28 17.28 27.27
C TYR A 239 11.08 16.41 27.61
N PHE A 240 10.99 15.95 28.86
CA PHE A 240 9.94 15.03 29.30
C PHE A 240 9.49 15.34 30.73
N ASN A 241 8.17 15.38 30.92
CA ASN A 241 7.53 15.50 32.22
C ASN A 241 7.01 14.13 32.66
N GLU A 242 7.59 13.59 33.74
CA GLU A 242 7.29 12.27 34.26
C GLU A 242 5.87 12.17 34.85
N GLU A 243 5.43 13.18 35.60
CA GLU A 243 4.11 13.19 36.26
C GLU A 243 2.95 13.14 35.25
N THR A 244 3.11 13.81 34.12
CA THR A 244 2.09 13.88 33.06
C THR A 244 2.33 12.87 31.94
N ASN A 245 3.48 12.18 31.94
CA ASN A 245 3.93 11.29 30.89
C ASN A 245 3.85 11.93 29.49
N ARG A 246 4.36 13.17 29.35
CA ARG A 246 4.28 13.97 28.11
C ARG A 246 5.60 14.66 27.79
N TYR A 247 5.84 14.86 26.50
CA TYR A 247 6.93 15.71 26.05
C TYR A 247 6.67 17.18 26.37
N THR A 248 7.75 17.92 26.62
CA THR A 248 7.67 19.37 26.75
C THR A 248 7.56 20.02 25.38
N GLU A 249 7.04 21.24 25.33
CA GLU A 249 6.96 22.03 24.10
C GLU A 249 8.36 22.24 23.46
N GLU A 250 9.41 22.26 24.30
CA GLU A 250 10.79 22.37 23.83
C GLU A 250 11.21 21.15 22.99
N PHE A 251 10.82 19.93 23.40
CA PHE A 251 11.11 18.71 22.66
C PHE A 251 10.40 18.69 21.30
N GLU A 252 9.11 19.04 21.29
CA GLU A 252 8.30 19.06 20.05
C GLU A 252 8.89 20.04 19.01
N LYS A 253 9.39 21.18 19.48
CA LYS A 253 10.02 22.22 18.65
C LYS A 253 11.45 21.88 18.19
N LEU A 254 12.07 20.79 18.67
CA LEU A 254 13.42 20.42 18.23
C LEU A 254 13.45 20.23 16.71
N ASN A 255 14.44 20.83 16.04
CA ASN A 255 14.65 20.62 14.61
C ASN A 255 16.05 20.08 14.38
N PHE A 256 16.14 18.77 14.16
CA PHE A 256 17.42 18.07 14.01
C PHE A 256 18.20 18.53 12.77
N GLU A 257 17.51 18.89 11.68
CA GLU A 257 18.16 19.31 10.44
C GLU A 257 18.72 20.74 10.51
N LYS A 258 18.11 21.62 11.30
CA LYS A 258 18.51 23.04 11.40
C LYS A 258 19.53 23.32 12.52
N SER A 259 19.54 22.50 13.55
CA SER A 259 20.39 22.75 14.73
C SER A 259 21.76 22.09 14.58
N SER A 260 22.82 22.91 14.72
CA SER A 260 24.21 22.44 14.66
C SER A 260 24.58 21.47 15.79
N ASN A 261 23.75 21.35 16.83
CA ASN A 261 24.00 20.43 17.94
C ASN A 261 23.62 18.99 17.59
N PHE A 262 22.78 18.79 16.58
CA PHE A 262 22.39 17.47 16.14
C PHE A 262 23.25 17.01 14.96
N VAL A 263 23.57 15.73 14.95
CA VAL A 263 24.27 15.08 13.84
C VAL A 263 23.50 13.84 13.40
N LEU A 264 23.33 13.69 12.09
CA LEU A 264 22.69 12.52 11.51
C LEU A 264 23.64 11.32 11.62
N VAL A 265 23.16 10.27 12.28
CA VAL A 265 23.89 9.02 12.54
C VAL A 265 23.58 7.98 11.47
N ALA A 266 22.30 7.79 11.14
CA ALA A 266 21.88 6.75 10.21
C ALA A 266 20.61 7.14 9.46
N LYS A 267 20.46 6.63 8.22
CA LYS A 267 19.18 6.62 7.50
C LYS A 267 18.80 5.20 7.13
N MET A 268 17.52 4.91 7.25
CA MET A 268 17.01 3.55 7.21
C MET A 268 15.68 3.49 6.48
N LYS A 269 15.37 2.31 5.96
CA LYS A 269 14.04 1.96 5.50
C LYS A 269 13.54 0.73 6.24
N SER A 270 12.27 0.73 6.60
CA SER A 270 11.58 -0.45 7.13
C SER A 270 10.43 -0.85 6.23
N PHE A 271 10.13 -2.14 6.20
CA PHE A 271 8.89 -2.66 5.66
C PHE A 271 8.07 -3.28 6.79
N ILE A 272 6.80 -2.87 6.91
CA ILE A 272 5.88 -3.29 7.96
C ILE A 272 4.59 -3.75 7.30
N MET A 273 4.13 -4.94 7.69
CA MET A 273 2.79 -5.42 7.37
C MET A 273 1.86 -5.01 8.51
N ASN A 274 0.75 -4.37 8.19
CA ASN A 274 -0.25 -3.92 9.14
C ASN A 274 -1.55 -4.69 8.92
N ASP A 275 -2.06 -5.34 9.93
CA ASP A 275 -3.41 -5.90 9.93
C ASP A 275 -4.33 -4.87 10.60
N PHE A 276 -5.41 -4.48 9.94
CA PHE A 276 -6.44 -3.65 10.55
C PHE A 276 -7.76 -4.41 10.64
N ILE A 277 -8.49 -4.18 11.72
CA ILE A 277 -9.85 -4.70 11.90
C ILE A 277 -10.77 -3.51 12.15
N LEU A 278 -11.76 -3.38 11.28
CA LEU A 278 -12.77 -2.33 11.34
C LEU A 278 -13.90 -2.75 12.28
N TYR A 279 -14.13 -1.93 13.31
CA TYR A 279 -15.32 -1.98 14.15
C TYR A 279 -16.17 -0.74 13.92
N LYS A 280 -17.33 -0.71 14.58
CA LYS A 280 -18.31 0.37 14.46
C LYS A 280 -17.75 1.71 14.93
N ASP A 281 -16.99 1.66 16.01
CA ASP A 281 -16.55 2.79 16.83
C ASP A 281 -15.03 2.95 16.84
N HIS A 282 -14.29 1.95 16.37
CA HIS A 282 -12.84 2.00 16.33
C HIS A 282 -12.23 1.16 15.23
N VAL A 283 -10.95 1.41 14.96
CA VAL A 283 -10.09 0.61 14.09
C VAL A 283 -8.94 0.04 14.91
N ASP A 284 -8.87 -1.28 14.99
CA ASP A 284 -7.71 -1.97 15.56
C ASP A 284 -6.60 -2.03 14.52
N ARG A 285 -5.35 -1.94 15.00
CA ARG A 285 -4.16 -2.11 14.17
C ARG A 285 -3.15 -3.00 14.86
N LYS A 286 -2.65 -3.98 14.12
CA LYS A 286 -1.52 -4.81 14.51
C LYS A 286 -0.41 -4.69 13.48
N ALA A 287 0.73 -4.14 13.89
CA ALA A 287 1.91 -4.02 13.04
C ALA A 287 2.83 -5.24 13.19
N GLN A 288 3.36 -5.74 12.09
CA GLN A 288 4.31 -6.84 12.02
C GLN A 288 5.51 -6.41 11.18
N PRO A 289 6.74 -6.39 11.73
CA PRO A 289 7.90 -5.98 10.96
C PRO A 289 8.32 -7.10 10.03
N SER A 290 8.57 -6.77 8.78
CA SER A 290 9.12 -7.75 7.84
C SER A 290 10.63 -7.59 7.67
N GLY A 291 11.14 -6.36 7.80
CA GLY A 291 12.57 -6.10 7.68
C GLY A 291 12.91 -4.63 7.78
N ARG A 292 14.18 -4.38 8.07
CA ARG A 292 14.78 -3.04 8.14
C ARG A 292 16.19 -3.10 7.60
N TYR A 293 16.59 -2.08 6.85
CA TYR A 293 17.98 -1.94 6.44
C TYR A 293 18.45 -0.50 6.55
N VAL A 294 19.72 -0.35 6.89
CA VAL A 294 20.43 0.92 6.94
C VAL A 294 21.08 1.15 5.58
N TYR A 295 20.78 2.28 4.95
CA TYR A 295 21.37 2.64 3.66
C TYR A 295 22.35 3.81 3.75
N TYR A 296 22.43 4.46 4.92
CA TYR A 296 23.41 5.48 5.23
C TYR A 296 23.83 5.35 6.69
N LEU A 297 25.13 5.45 6.93
CA LEU A 297 25.73 5.37 8.25
C LEU A 297 26.88 6.36 8.38
N ASN A 298 26.92 7.10 9.48
CA ASN A 298 28.02 7.99 9.81
C ASN A 298 29.01 7.28 10.74
N GLU A 299 29.96 6.53 10.16
CA GLU A 299 30.92 5.73 10.92
C GLU A 299 31.80 6.55 11.87
N GLU A 300 32.11 7.80 11.51
CA GLU A 300 32.95 8.68 12.34
C GLU A 300 32.24 9.00 13.67
N VAL A 301 30.95 9.35 13.59
CA VAL A 301 30.13 9.60 14.78
C VAL A 301 29.95 8.35 15.61
N LEU A 302 29.71 7.19 14.98
CA LEU A 302 29.58 5.92 15.70
C LEU A 302 30.83 5.58 16.50
N LYS A 303 32.02 5.73 15.88
CA LYS A 303 33.30 5.48 16.56
C LYS A 303 33.55 6.50 17.67
N ALA A 304 33.30 7.79 17.43
CA ALA A 304 33.54 8.85 18.39
C ALA A 304 32.67 8.72 19.66
N TYR A 305 31.39 8.36 19.49
CA TYR A 305 30.43 8.22 20.57
C TYR A 305 30.21 6.77 21.03
N LYS A 306 31.00 5.83 20.50
CA LYS A 306 30.94 4.38 20.79
C LYS A 306 29.54 3.77 20.60
N ILE A 307 28.78 4.27 19.63
CA ILE A 307 27.43 3.81 19.34
C ILE A 307 27.50 2.53 18.51
N ASP A 308 26.94 1.44 19.04
CA ASP A 308 26.75 0.20 18.29
C ASP A 308 25.38 0.21 17.59
N MET A 309 25.38 0.41 16.28
CA MET A 309 24.15 0.41 15.49
C MET A 309 23.48 -0.95 15.38
N ASN A 310 24.22 -2.06 15.46
CA ASN A 310 23.60 -3.38 15.46
C ASN A 310 22.81 -3.58 16.76
N LEU A 311 23.34 -3.09 17.88
CA LEU A 311 22.65 -3.09 19.16
C LEU A 311 21.36 -2.26 19.11
N VAL A 312 21.46 -1.01 18.61
CA VAL A 312 20.29 -0.13 18.42
C VAL A 312 19.23 -0.80 17.53
N LEU A 313 19.63 -1.42 16.42
CA LEU A 313 18.69 -2.05 15.49
C LEU A 313 17.99 -3.26 16.09
N ASN A 314 18.76 -4.16 16.70
CA ASN A 314 18.28 -5.47 17.13
C ASN A 314 17.54 -5.42 18.46
N TYR A 315 17.91 -4.53 19.37
CA TYR A 315 17.36 -4.50 20.73
C TYR A 315 16.41 -3.33 20.95
N VAL A 316 16.71 -2.14 20.42
CA VAL A 316 15.87 -0.96 20.64
C VAL A 316 14.78 -0.85 19.58
N LEU A 317 15.17 -0.87 18.31
CA LEU A 317 14.23 -0.63 17.22
C LEU A 317 13.43 -1.87 16.82
N THR A 318 13.82 -3.08 17.23
CA THR A 318 13.00 -4.29 17.06
C THR A 318 11.78 -4.24 17.99
N ASP A 319 11.97 -3.84 19.24
CA ASP A 319 10.89 -3.72 20.24
C ASP A 319 9.90 -2.58 19.92
N PHE A 320 10.35 -1.60 19.11
CA PHE A 320 9.48 -0.58 18.49
C PHE A 320 8.28 -1.17 17.76
N VAL A 321 8.36 -2.43 17.33
CA VAL A 321 7.31 -3.11 16.58
C VAL A 321 6.40 -3.96 17.47
N SER A 322 6.84 -4.25 18.71
CA SER A 322 6.00 -4.82 19.76
C SER A 322 5.26 -3.78 20.60
N THR A 323 5.40 -2.50 20.23
CA THR A 323 4.75 -1.36 20.89
C THR A 323 3.22 -1.51 20.82
N ARG A 324 2.57 -1.39 21.98
CA ARG A 324 1.11 -1.36 22.09
C ARG A 324 0.61 0.00 21.60
N CYS A 325 -0.23 -0.02 20.58
CA CYS A 325 -1.00 1.14 20.15
C CYS A 325 -2.46 0.92 20.52
N GLU A 326 -3.10 1.96 21.03
CA GLU A 326 -4.54 2.00 21.23
C GLU A 326 -5.25 2.07 19.88
N PRO A 327 -6.49 1.54 19.80
CA PRO A 327 -7.31 1.63 18.61
C PRO A 327 -7.58 3.08 18.20
N SER A 328 -7.79 3.30 16.92
CA SER A 328 -8.23 4.61 16.43
C SER A 328 -9.73 4.76 16.64
N MET A 329 -10.17 5.76 17.40
CA MET A 329 -11.59 5.96 17.76
C MET A 329 -12.39 6.78 16.72
N GLU A 330 -11.87 6.96 15.52
CA GLU A 330 -12.59 7.71 14.47
C GLU A 330 -13.83 6.90 14.01
N THR A 331 -15.03 7.44 14.27
CA THR A 331 -16.29 6.82 13.86
C THR A 331 -16.50 7.00 12.36
N LEU A 332 -16.11 6.00 11.58
CA LEU A 332 -16.24 6.00 10.12
C LEU A 332 -17.40 5.07 9.71
N CYS A 333 -18.60 5.43 10.17
CA CYS A 333 -19.82 4.63 10.03
C CYS A 333 -20.24 4.38 8.59
N ASP A 334 -20.19 5.41 7.75
CA ASP A 334 -20.46 5.30 6.33
C ASP A 334 -19.12 5.28 5.58
N PRO A 335 -18.77 4.16 4.91
CA PRO A 335 -17.55 4.09 4.11
C PRO A 335 -17.49 5.14 2.97
N ASN A 336 -18.62 5.74 2.58
CA ASN A 336 -18.66 6.81 1.60
C ASN A 336 -18.29 8.19 2.17
N ASP A 337 -18.21 8.34 3.50
CA ASP A 337 -17.76 9.59 4.16
C ASP A 337 -16.24 9.74 4.17
N LEU A 338 -15.50 8.73 3.67
CA LEU A 338 -14.05 8.80 3.55
C LEU A 338 -13.65 9.83 2.49
N GLU A 339 -12.88 10.84 2.90
CA GLU A 339 -12.40 11.92 2.06
C GLU A 339 -10.87 11.87 1.91
N GLU A 340 -10.42 11.83 0.66
CA GLU A 340 -9.00 11.94 0.33
C GLU A 340 -8.41 13.25 0.88
N TYR A 341 -7.22 13.15 1.45
CA TYR A 341 -6.46 14.21 2.12
C TYR A 341 -7.07 14.76 3.42
N GLN A 342 -8.25 14.30 3.84
CA GLN A 342 -8.90 14.74 5.08
C GLN A 342 -9.04 13.60 6.10
N THR A 343 -9.47 12.42 5.64
CA THR A 343 -9.63 11.26 6.54
C THR A 343 -8.30 10.80 7.08
N THR A 344 -8.26 10.63 8.40
CA THR A 344 -7.10 10.13 9.14
C THR A 344 -7.40 8.84 9.88
N LEU A 345 -6.34 8.13 10.25
CA LEU A 345 -6.38 7.06 11.25
C LEU A 345 -5.25 7.32 12.23
N SER A 346 -5.61 7.80 13.41
CA SER A 346 -4.66 8.17 14.47
C SER A 346 -4.59 7.09 15.54
N PHE A 347 -3.37 6.59 15.79
CA PHE A 347 -3.09 5.56 16.79
C PHE A 347 -2.18 6.12 17.88
N GLN A 348 -2.64 6.08 19.13
CA GLN A 348 -1.83 6.45 20.29
C GLN A 348 -0.98 5.27 20.72
N CYS A 349 0.33 5.42 20.71
CA CYS A 349 1.28 4.33 20.91
C CYS A 349 2.21 4.62 22.09
N PHE A 350 2.64 3.57 22.78
CA PHE A 350 3.58 3.68 23.89
C PHE A 350 4.84 2.85 23.62
N PHE A 351 5.94 3.54 23.34
CA PHE A 351 7.22 2.89 23.10
C PHE A 351 7.89 2.50 24.42
N THR A 352 8.05 1.20 24.64
CA THR A 352 8.75 0.62 25.79
C THR A 352 9.87 -0.30 25.32
N LEU A 353 10.94 -0.40 26.11
CA LEU A 353 11.95 -1.46 25.97
C LEU A 353 11.68 -2.50 27.03
N LYS A 354 11.72 -3.78 26.67
CA LYS A 354 11.40 -4.88 27.60
C LYS A 354 12.27 -4.90 28.85
N ASP A 355 13.53 -4.50 28.71
CA ASP A 355 14.56 -4.69 29.74
C ASP A 355 15.08 -3.37 30.35
N GLU A 356 14.76 -2.21 29.77
CA GLU A 356 15.21 -0.91 30.28
C GLU A 356 14.04 0.07 30.40
N ASN A 357 13.40 0.02 31.56
CA ASN A 357 12.41 1.01 31.99
C ASN A 357 13.07 2.26 32.62
N LEU A 358 14.31 2.61 32.26
CA LEU A 358 15.07 3.79 32.75
C LEU A 358 14.99 4.08 34.27
N GLY A 359 14.59 3.11 35.10
CA GLY A 359 14.18 3.34 36.50
C GLY A 359 12.85 4.10 36.70
N LEU A 360 12.15 4.54 35.64
CA LEU A 360 10.92 5.34 35.69
C LEU A 360 9.64 4.51 35.43
N GLY A 361 9.76 3.23 35.05
CA GLY A 361 8.62 2.32 34.95
C GLY A 361 7.61 2.62 33.82
N GLY A 362 7.91 3.59 32.93
CA GLY A 362 7.00 4.08 31.89
C GLY A 362 7.63 4.14 30.48
N GLY A 363 6.77 4.01 29.47
CA GLY A 363 7.14 4.14 28.05
C GLY A 363 6.94 5.54 27.49
N TYR A 364 7.57 5.81 26.34
CA TYR A 364 7.49 7.07 25.63
C TYR A 364 6.24 7.12 24.73
N PRO A 365 5.27 8.02 24.97
CA PRO A 365 4.11 8.13 24.12
C PRO A 365 4.50 8.69 22.75
N TYR A 366 3.79 8.29 21.71
CA TYR A 366 3.77 8.96 20.42
C TYR A 366 2.46 8.67 19.70
N THR A 367 2.05 9.58 18.82
CA THR A 367 0.91 9.36 17.93
C THR A 367 1.42 9.04 16.54
N LYS A 368 0.90 7.97 15.94
CA LYS A 368 1.11 7.68 14.52
C LYS A 368 -0.20 7.86 13.78
N THR A 369 -0.25 8.89 12.93
CA THR A 369 -1.43 9.22 12.13
C THR A 369 -1.18 8.93 10.66
N PHE A 370 -2.05 8.13 10.06
CA PHE A 370 -2.08 7.95 8.62
C PHE A 370 -3.16 8.81 8.00
N ARG A 371 -2.91 9.37 6.83
CA ARG A 371 -3.89 10.14 6.04
C ARG A 371 -4.15 9.46 4.71
N LEU A 372 -5.43 9.34 4.35
CA LEU A 372 -5.85 8.82 3.06
C LEU A 372 -5.45 9.80 1.95
N VAL A 373 -4.83 9.33 0.88
CA VAL A 373 -4.35 10.18 -0.23
C VAL A 373 -5.03 9.83 -1.55
N ASP A 374 -5.28 8.54 -1.77
CA ASP A 374 -5.94 8.04 -2.97
C ASP A 374 -6.76 6.81 -2.61
N GLN A 375 -8.06 6.87 -2.84
CA GLN A 375 -9.02 5.82 -2.54
C GLN A 375 -9.36 5.04 -3.81
N ASN A 376 -9.34 3.71 -3.74
CA ASN A 376 -9.62 2.86 -4.90
C ASN A 376 -11.11 2.83 -5.27
N TYR A 377 -12.02 2.82 -4.27
CA TYR A 377 -13.47 2.67 -4.46
C TYR A 377 -14.24 3.67 -3.59
N LYS A 378 -15.27 4.33 -4.12
CA LYS A 378 -15.97 5.45 -3.46
C LYS A 378 -17.43 5.65 -3.91
N ASP A 379 -18.21 6.41 -3.16
CA ASP A 379 -19.49 7.05 -3.55
C ASP A 379 -20.64 6.15 -4.06
N HIS A 380 -20.43 4.83 -4.11
CA HIS A 380 -21.44 3.85 -4.54
C HIS A 380 -21.35 2.56 -3.74
N LEU A 381 -20.90 2.67 -2.49
CA LEU A 381 -20.84 1.56 -1.54
C LEU A 381 -22.16 1.52 -0.75
N ILE A 382 -22.83 0.37 -0.71
CA ILE A 382 -24.20 0.23 -0.17
C ILE A 382 -24.21 -0.27 1.30
N CYS A 383 -23.07 -0.74 1.75
CA CYS A 383 -22.69 -1.15 3.10
C CYS A 383 -22.66 0.03 4.08
N THR A 384 -22.96 -0.25 5.35
CA THR A 384 -22.66 0.63 6.48
C THR A 384 -22.04 -0.18 7.62
N LEU A 385 -21.12 0.43 8.38
CA LEU A 385 -20.51 -0.16 9.57
C LEU A 385 -21.45 -0.14 10.79
N CYS A 386 -22.41 0.79 10.80
CA CYS A 386 -23.16 1.16 12.00
C CYS A 386 -24.58 0.59 12.11
N ASN A 387 -25.08 -0.10 11.07
CA ASN A 387 -26.40 -0.73 11.07
C ASN A 387 -26.33 -2.24 11.32
N ASP A 388 -25.76 -2.66 12.44
CA ASP A 388 -26.13 -3.94 13.04
C ASP A 388 -27.38 -3.73 13.92
N SER A 389 -28.50 -3.42 13.24
CA SER A 389 -29.85 -3.60 13.77
C SER A 389 -30.71 -4.24 12.69
N VAL A 390 -30.22 -5.33 12.11
CA VAL A 390 -31.10 -6.38 11.60
C VAL A 390 -30.87 -7.57 12.50
N GLU A 391 -31.67 -7.61 13.57
CA GLU A 391 -31.98 -8.83 14.26
C GLU A 391 -32.13 -9.96 13.23
N LEU A 392 -31.40 -11.04 13.43
CA LEU A 392 -31.78 -12.35 12.92
C LEU A 392 -33.12 -12.73 13.58
N SER A 393 -34.20 -12.09 13.14
CA SER A 393 -35.57 -12.48 13.46
C SER A 393 -36.21 -13.06 12.21
N ASN A 394 -36.33 -14.39 12.21
CA ASN A 394 -37.37 -15.20 11.56
C ASN A 394 -37.44 -15.24 10.02
N LYS A 395 -36.89 -16.29 9.42
CA LYS A 395 -37.64 -17.52 9.05
C LYS A 395 -36.75 -18.58 8.39
#